data_AF-A0A498ND31-F1
#
_entry.id   AF-A0A498ND31-F1
#
_cell.length_a   1.000
_cell.length_b   1.000
_cell.length_c   1.000
_cell.angle_alpha   90.00
_cell.angle_beta   90.00
_cell.angle_gamma   90.00
#
_symmetry.space_group_name_H-M   'P 1'
#
loop_
_entity.id
_entity.type
_entity.pdbx_description
1 polymer ?
#
loop_
_entity_poly.entity_id
_entity_poly.type
_entity_poly.pdbx_seq_one_letter_code
_entity_poly.pdbx_strand_id
1 'polypeptide(L)'
;MKDGPNRTDHTVTTAMNMNNENTRTPVNEEKILRKCVCGWEKVTTFRGLRIHQGKAKCGQKGQQQPCTAVAGETRRTKSQGKNHRAEGPNVAEGIRVTEEGPLGEAEPPCEHEGPIPTTSDRTEPNTETKEPARRSKLKWPKSNEAEAWRDLDLDLIKTLEGSLRGGAETKLNLIGDIIYQTCKDRFGEIVPKQMTASREKGRREREILQLVQRRRQLRKNWRKATHAEREGLKVLWEEVRKRLARLRRAERIRKRSQRKQKERANFFKDPFKYARQLLEEKKSGKLETTREKLEQHVKEQYSDPQRSVPLGTPGYVPQPAKPTAEFNIMPPKLSEVRQVVEKARSSSAPGPNGVTYKLYKNCPKVLELLWCLMRTVWKKQIIPSEWQRAVAVFIPKETNSKDIS
;
A
#
# COMPACT_ATOMS: atom_id res chain seq x y z
N MET A 1 15.57 55.59 11.94
CA MET A 1 16.84 55.01 11.42
C MET A 1 17.96 55.90 11.95
N LYS A 2 19.19 55.48 12.24
CA LYS A 2 19.81 54.13 12.22
C LYS A 2 20.17 53.77 13.68
N ASP A 3 20.45 52.54 14.09
CA ASP A 3 20.47 51.27 13.35
C ASP A 3 19.97 50.12 14.27
N GLY A 4 20.10 48.86 13.85
CA GLY A 4 19.91 47.67 14.67
C GLY A 4 20.94 46.59 14.28
N PRO A 5 21.26 45.62 15.15
CA PRO A 5 22.33 44.65 14.85
C PRO A 5 21.95 43.75 13.66
N ASN A 6 22.56 44.04 12.51
CA ASN A 6 22.34 43.38 11.23
C ASN A 6 22.74 41.90 11.23
N ARG A 7 22.26 41.18 10.21
CA ARG A 7 22.35 39.73 10.05
C ARG A 7 23.12 39.41 8.77
N THR A 8 24.32 38.86 8.91
CA THR A 8 25.14 38.38 7.81
C THR A 8 25.06 36.85 7.70
N ASP A 9 24.45 36.37 6.62
CA ASP A 9 24.52 34.98 6.16
C ASP A 9 25.13 35.04 4.74
N HIS A 10 26.41 34.67 4.57
CA HIS A 10 27.08 34.67 3.24
C HIS A 10 26.92 33.31 2.55
N THR A 11 26.50 33.34 1.28
CA THR A 11 26.55 32.19 0.36
C THR A 11 27.82 32.24 -0.48
N VAL A 12 28.55 31.12 -0.51
CA VAL A 12 29.73 30.93 -1.36
C VAL A 12 29.31 30.36 -2.71
N THR A 13 29.81 30.96 -3.79
CA THR A 13 29.78 30.38 -5.14
C THR A 13 31.20 30.40 -5.67
N THR A 14 31.76 29.24 -6.03
CA THR A 14 33.07 29.14 -6.68
C THR A 14 32.90 28.36 -7.98
N ALA A 15 33.47 28.88 -9.05
CA ALA A 15 33.33 28.38 -10.41
C ALA A 15 34.13 27.10 -10.65
N MET A 16 33.79 26.42 -11.76
CA MET A 16 34.47 25.23 -12.24
C MET A 16 35.86 25.58 -12.80
N ASN A 17 36.78 24.62 -12.76
CA ASN A 17 37.96 24.64 -13.63
C ASN A 17 38.17 23.23 -14.20
N MET A 18 38.47 23.13 -15.49
CA MET A 18 38.69 21.85 -16.18
C MET A 18 40.19 21.51 -16.24
N ASN A 19 40.47 20.28 -16.70
CA ASN A 19 41.75 19.66 -17.07
C ASN A 19 42.26 18.61 -16.07
N ASN A 20 42.26 17.34 -16.47
CA ASN A 20 43.49 16.60 -16.80
C ASN A 20 43.15 15.23 -17.42
N GLU A 21 44.04 14.72 -18.27
CA GLU A 21 43.93 13.47 -19.00
C GLU A 21 44.57 12.31 -18.21
N ASN A 22 43.94 11.13 -18.26
CA ASN A 22 44.68 9.86 -18.28
C ASN A 22 43.77 8.67 -18.61
N THR A 23 44.03 8.05 -19.76
CA THR A 23 43.27 6.90 -20.26
C THR A 23 43.99 5.61 -19.85
N ARG A 24 43.38 4.77 -19.02
CA ARG A 24 43.81 3.38 -18.81
C ARG A 24 42.63 2.42 -18.93
N THR A 25 42.74 1.51 -19.88
CA THR A 25 41.77 0.45 -20.17
C THR A 25 41.82 -0.67 -19.12
N PRO A 26 40.68 -1.23 -18.69
CA PRO A 26 40.65 -2.34 -17.74
C PRO A 26 40.89 -3.68 -18.44
N VAL A 27 41.82 -4.47 -17.88
CA VAL A 27 42.13 -5.84 -18.33
C VAL A 27 40.96 -6.79 -18.06
N ASN A 28 40.75 -7.73 -18.96
CA ASN A 28 39.68 -8.74 -18.91
C ASN A 28 39.97 -9.76 -17.77
N GLU A 29 39.06 -9.92 -16.80
CA GLU A 29 39.27 -10.91 -15.72
C GLU A 29 39.10 -12.34 -16.25
N GLU A 30 40.21 -13.06 -16.45
CA GLU A 30 40.20 -14.45 -16.90
C GLU A 30 39.47 -15.38 -15.92
N LYS A 31 38.67 -16.30 -16.49
CA LYS A 31 37.97 -17.36 -15.76
C LYS A 31 38.86 -18.59 -15.71
N ILE A 32 39.42 -18.88 -14.54
CA ILE A 32 40.22 -20.09 -14.29
C ILE A 32 39.53 -20.99 -13.26
N LEU A 33 39.96 -22.25 -13.16
CA LEU A 33 39.45 -23.20 -12.17
C LEU A 33 39.79 -22.72 -10.75
N ARG A 34 38.78 -22.48 -9.90
CA ARG A 34 38.95 -21.98 -8.52
C ARG A 34 38.33 -22.97 -7.54
N LYS A 35 39.13 -23.39 -6.55
CA LYS A 35 38.73 -24.25 -5.41
C LYS A 35 38.42 -23.41 -4.16
N CYS A 36 37.52 -23.90 -3.32
CA CYS A 36 37.15 -23.35 -2.00
C CYS A 36 37.37 -24.40 -0.91
N VAL A 37 37.63 -23.95 0.32
CA VAL A 37 37.92 -24.82 1.49
C VAL A 37 36.77 -25.77 1.88
N CYS A 38 35.56 -25.56 1.37
CA CYS A 38 34.42 -26.45 1.55
C CYS A 38 34.28 -27.55 0.47
N GLY A 39 35.30 -27.72 -0.39
CA GLY A 39 35.28 -28.67 -1.51
C GLY A 39 34.59 -28.15 -2.78
N TRP A 40 34.09 -26.92 -2.79
CA TRP A 40 33.52 -26.33 -4.01
C TRP A 40 34.59 -25.95 -5.03
N GLU A 41 34.42 -26.39 -6.28
CA GLU A 41 35.33 -26.12 -7.38
C GLU A 41 34.56 -25.71 -8.64
N LYS A 42 34.96 -24.62 -9.30
CA LYS A 42 34.39 -24.20 -10.60
C LYS A 42 35.31 -23.26 -11.38
N VAL A 43 35.28 -23.34 -12.71
CA VAL A 43 35.89 -22.32 -13.58
C VAL A 43 35.12 -21.00 -13.43
N THR A 44 35.76 -19.99 -12.82
CA THR A 44 35.10 -18.72 -12.48
C THR A 44 36.10 -17.58 -12.27
N THR A 45 35.63 -16.33 -12.27
CA THR A 45 36.46 -15.19 -11.87
C THR A 45 36.62 -15.14 -10.35
N PHE A 46 37.60 -14.39 -9.85
CA PHE A 46 37.82 -14.22 -8.40
C PHE A 46 36.56 -13.71 -7.68
N ARG A 47 35.77 -12.84 -8.33
CA ARG A 47 34.47 -12.38 -7.84
C ARG A 47 33.46 -13.52 -7.66
N GLY A 48 33.46 -14.52 -8.55
CA GLY A 48 32.60 -15.71 -8.44
C GLY A 48 32.91 -16.56 -7.21
N LEU A 49 34.20 -16.81 -6.94
CA LEU A 49 34.66 -17.51 -5.72
C LEU A 49 34.23 -16.75 -4.45
N ARG A 50 34.39 -15.43 -4.43
CA ARG A 50 33.95 -14.57 -3.30
C ARG A 50 32.44 -14.62 -3.06
N ILE A 51 31.62 -14.69 -4.11
CA ILE A 51 30.15 -14.84 -4.00
C ILE A 51 29.80 -16.21 -3.40
N HIS A 52 30.47 -17.28 -3.85
CA HIS A 52 30.29 -18.61 -3.26
C HIS A 52 30.66 -18.62 -1.77
N GLN A 53 31.85 -18.12 -1.40
CA GLN A 53 32.31 -18.04 0.00
C GLN A 53 31.33 -17.26 0.89
N GLY A 54 30.75 -16.15 0.39
CA GLY A 54 29.75 -15.38 1.10
C GLY A 54 28.42 -16.12 1.30
N LYS A 55 27.92 -16.83 0.26
CA LYS A 55 26.68 -17.61 0.34
C LYS A 55 26.79 -18.85 1.23
N ALA A 56 27.87 -19.61 1.09
CA ALA A 56 28.12 -20.84 1.83
C ALA A 56 28.82 -20.61 3.19
N LYS A 57 29.08 -19.34 3.55
CA LYS A 57 29.77 -18.90 4.80
C LYS A 57 31.17 -19.50 4.98
N CYS A 58 31.85 -19.90 3.90
CA CYS A 58 33.16 -20.56 3.90
C CYS A 58 34.35 -19.61 4.15
N GLY A 59 34.13 -18.50 4.86
CA GLY A 59 35.17 -17.52 5.19
C GLY A 59 35.67 -17.72 6.62
N GLN A 60 36.99 -17.76 6.80
CA GLN A 60 37.60 -17.65 8.12
C GLN A 60 37.14 -16.36 8.82
N LYS A 61 37.00 -16.40 10.16
CA LYS A 61 36.75 -15.21 11.00
C LYS A 61 38.03 -14.34 11.09
N GLY A 62 38.46 -13.80 9.95
CA GLY A 62 39.58 -12.86 9.84
C GLY A 62 39.17 -11.43 10.21
N GLN A 63 40.07 -10.75 10.93
CA GLN A 63 39.91 -9.43 11.52
C GLN A 63 39.24 -8.36 10.63
N GLN A 64 38.41 -7.53 11.24
CA GLN A 64 37.88 -6.31 10.59
C GLN A 64 39.01 -5.29 10.45
N GLN A 65 39.59 -5.16 9.25
CA GLN A 65 40.41 -3.98 8.92
C GLN A 65 39.50 -2.75 8.79
N PRO A 66 39.88 -1.59 9.35
CA PRO A 66 39.12 -0.36 9.18
C PRO A 66 39.35 0.20 7.77
N CYS A 67 38.28 0.32 6.97
CA CYS A 67 38.34 0.96 5.65
C CYS A 67 38.56 2.47 5.76
N THR A 68 39.82 2.92 5.75
CA THR A 68 40.19 4.29 5.39
C THR A 68 40.16 4.45 3.86
N ALA A 69 38.96 4.45 3.28
CA ALA A 69 38.75 4.78 1.87
C ALA A 69 38.34 6.26 1.74
N VAL A 70 39.20 7.08 1.13
CA VAL A 70 38.89 8.47 0.78
C VAL A 70 37.79 8.50 -0.28
N ALA A 71 36.90 9.50 -0.21
CA ALA A 71 35.72 9.58 -1.06
C ALA A 71 36.09 9.85 -2.53
N GLY A 72 36.09 8.81 -3.36
CA GLY A 72 36.14 8.92 -4.82
C GLY A 72 34.79 9.25 -5.43
N GLU A 73 34.78 10.15 -6.42
CA GLU A 73 33.57 10.63 -7.07
C GLU A 73 32.92 9.56 -7.97
N THR A 74 31.66 9.20 -7.68
CA THR A 74 30.91 8.26 -8.51
C THR A 74 30.38 8.95 -9.79
N ARG A 75 31.06 8.78 -10.92
CA ARG A 75 30.53 9.17 -12.23
C ARG A 75 29.30 8.32 -12.60
N ARG A 76 28.24 9.00 -13.04
CA ARG A 76 26.93 8.41 -13.41
C ARG A 76 26.96 7.98 -14.89
N THR A 77 27.04 6.68 -15.17
CA THR A 77 26.87 6.15 -16.53
C THR A 77 25.40 6.26 -16.95
N LYS A 78 25.13 6.93 -18.07
CA LYS A 78 23.80 6.93 -18.71
C LYS A 78 23.61 5.61 -19.46
N SER A 79 22.97 4.62 -18.84
CA SER A 79 22.41 3.48 -19.58
C SER A 79 21.11 3.91 -20.26
N GLN A 80 21.05 3.87 -21.59
CA GLN A 80 19.78 3.98 -22.31
C GLN A 80 18.93 2.74 -22.01
N GLY A 81 17.83 2.93 -21.27
CA GLY A 81 16.83 1.88 -21.11
C GLY A 81 16.02 1.75 -22.40
N LYS A 82 16.08 0.60 -23.05
CA LYS A 82 15.09 0.24 -24.09
C LYS A 82 13.76 -0.03 -23.41
N ASN A 83 12.66 0.42 -24.01
CA ASN A 83 11.32 0.19 -23.47
C ASN A 83 10.96 -1.29 -23.59
N HIS A 84 10.92 -2.01 -22.46
CA HIS A 84 10.39 -3.36 -22.41
C HIS A 84 8.86 -3.29 -22.36
N ARG A 85 8.20 -3.73 -23.43
CA ARG A 85 6.75 -3.89 -23.50
C ARG A 85 6.35 -5.00 -22.51
N ALA A 86 5.37 -4.73 -21.66
CA ALA A 86 4.85 -5.76 -20.76
C ALA A 86 3.86 -6.65 -21.51
N GLU A 87 4.26 -7.88 -21.80
CA GLU A 87 3.33 -8.92 -22.25
C GLU A 87 2.51 -9.41 -21.05
N GLY A 88 1.19 -9.50 -21.24
CA GLY A 88 0.26 -9.95 -20.21
C GLY A 88 0.30 -11.48 -20.03
N PRO A 89 -0.20 -12.00 -18.89
CA PRO A 89 -0.18 -13.43 -18.62
C PRO A 89 -1.27 -14.16 -19.42
N ASN A 90 -0.93 -14.63 -20.62
CA ASN A 90 -1.77 -15.53 -21.43
C ASN A 90 -0.92 -16.43 -22.34
N VAL A 91 -0.21 -17.40 -21.74
CA VAL A 91 0.12 -18.67 -22.40
C VAL A 91 -0.03 -19.76 -21.35
N ALA A 92 -1.04 -20.62 -21.51
CA ALA A 92 -1.10 -21.90 -20.83
C ALA A 92 -0.44 -22.92 -21.75
N GLU A 93 0.82 -23.28 -21.48
CA GLU A 93 1.46 -24.39 -22.19
C GLU A 93 0.78 -25.70 -21.79
N GLY A 94 0.31 -26.45 -22.79
CA GLY A 94 -0.43 -27.69 -22.57
C GLY A 94 0.48 -28.81 -22.08
N ILE A 95 0.17 -29.37 -20.91
CA ILE A 95 0.71 -30.67 -20.48
C ILE A 95 -0.33 -31.74 -20.85
N ARG A 96 0.05 -32.63 -21.77
CA ARG A 96 -0.70 -33.87 -22.02
C ARG A 96 -0.51 -34.78 -20.81
N VAL A 97 -1.62 -35.24 -20.21
CA VAL A 97 -1.62 -36.38 -19.29
C VAL A 97 -2.65 -37.37 -19.82
N THR A 98 -2.23 -38.62 -19.96
CA THR A 98 -3.00 -39.74 -20.51
C THR A 98 -4.15 -40.12 -19.58
N GLU A 99 -5.28 -40.53 -20.16
CA GLU A 99 -6.40 -41.10 -19.42
C GLU A 99 -6.10 -42.55 -19.01
N GLU A 100 -6.33 -42.89 -17.74
CA GLU A 100 -6.90 -44.19 -17.34
C GLU A 100 -7.88 -43.93 -16.17
N GLY A 101 -9.10 -44.47 -16.26
CA GLY A 101 -10.09 -44.49 -15.17
C GLY A 101 -10.00 -45.80 -14.34
N PRO A 102 -11.05 -46.19 -13.57
CA PRO A 102 -12.40 -45.63 -13.52
C PRO A 102 -13.01 -45.50 -12.09
N LEU A 103 -14.34 -45.30 -12.03
CA LEU A 103 -15.27 -45.36 -10.88
C LEU A 103 -15.32 -44.10 -9.96
N GLY A 104 -16.48 -43.49 -9.65
CA GLY A 104 -17.84 -43.69 -10.18
C GLY A 104 -18.93 -43.30 -9.18
N GLU A 105 -19.67 -42.23 -9.44
CA GLU A 105 -20.97 -41.93 -8.77
C GLU A 105 -21.95 -41.39 -9.83
N ALA A 106 -23.22 -41.82 -9.75
CA ALA A 106 -24.23 -41.60 -10.79
C ALA A 106 -25.28 -40.56 -10.35
N GLU A 107 -25.70 -39.72 -11.29
CA GLU A 107 -26.89 -38.85 -11.20
C GLU A 107 -27.66 -38.95 -12.54
N PRO A 108 -29.01 -38.85 -12.54
CA PRO A 108 -29.84 -39.23 -13.69
C PRO A 108 -30.02 -38.11 -14.73
N PRO A 109 -30.38 -38.45 -15.98
CA PRO A 109 -30.69 -37.48 -17.02
C PRO A 109 -32.14 -36.98 -16.94
N CYS A 110 -32.34 -35.67 -17.10
CA CYS A 110 -33.63 -35.08 -17.43
C CYS A 110 -33.46 -34.08 -18.58
N GLU A 111 -33.99 -34.44 -19.74
CA GLU A 111 -34.08 -33.59 -20.92
C GLU A 111 -35.17 -32.53 -20.73
N HIS A 112 -34.88 -31.26 -21.05
CA HIS A 112 -35.91 -30.37 -21.60
C HIS A 112 -35.32 -29.22 -22.42
N GLU A 113 -35.48 -29.34 -23.74
CA GLU A 113 -35.52 -28.22 -24.67
C GLU A 113 -36.65 -27.26 -24.27
N GLY A 114 -36.38 -25.95 -24.26
CA GLY A 114 -37.38 -24.93 -23.93
C GLY A 114 -36.84 -23.51 -24.14
N PRO A 115 -37.66 -22.53 -24.60
CA PRO A 115 -37.13 -21.35 -25.27
C PRO A 115 -36.45 -20.34 -24.33
N ILE A 116 -35.40 -19.69 -24.86
CA ILE A 116 -34.71 -18.56 -24.24
C ILE A 116 -35.72 -17.41 -23.99
N PRO A 117 -35.93 -16.96 -22.74
CA PRO A 117 -36.72 -15.76 -22.48
C PRO A 117 -35.94 -14.50 -22.87
N THR A 118 -36.52 -13.69 -23.74
CA THR A 118 -36.02 -12.36 -24.12
C THR A 118 -35.73 -11.52 -22.88
N THR A 119 -34.56 -10.91 -22.81
CA THR A 119 -34.13 -10.05 -21.69
C THR A 119 -35.07 -8.83 -21.57
N SER A 120 -35.84 -8.75 -20.49
CA SER A 120 -36.62 -7.56 -20.15
C SER A 120 -35.71 -6.39 -19.79
N ASP A 121 -36.17 -5.17 -20.10
CA ASP A 121 -35.47 -3.92 -19.80
C ASP A 121 -34.94 -3.82 -18.37
N ARG A 122 -33.73 -3.28 -18.25
CA ARG A 122 -33.18 -2.85 -16.95
C ARG A 122 -33.86 -1.56 -16.51
N THR A 123 -34.98 -1.67 -15.82
CA THR A 123 -35.54 -0.55 -15.05
C THR A 123 -34.52 -0.12 -14.00
N GLU A 124 -34.02 1.12 -14.08
CA GLU A 124 -33.16 1.66 -13.02
C GLU A 124 -33.97 1.79 -11.72
N PRO A 125 -33.54 1.17 -10.60
CA PRO A 125 -34.30 1.20 -9.36
C PRO A 125 -34.18 2.57 -8.69
N ASN A 126 -35.09 3.48 -9.06
CA ASN A 126 -35.19 4.81 -8.48
C ASN A 126 -35.70 4.72 -7.03
N THR A 127 -34.78 4.47 -6.10
CA THR A 127 -35.04 4.43 -4.65
C THR A 127 -33.99 5.23 -3.92
N GLU A 128 -34.44 6.26 -3.20
CA GLU A 128 -33.63 7.09 -2.29
C GLU A 128 -33.19 6.30 -1.05
N THR A 129 -32.42 5.24 -1.27
CA THR A 129 -31.86 4.42 -0.20
C THR A 129 -30.66 5.17 0.38
N LYS A 130 -30.80 5.70 1.60
CA LYS A 130 -29.73 6.38 2.35
C LYS A 130 -28.40 5.66 2.15
N GLU A 131 -27.43 6.35 1.56
CA GLU A 131 -26.15 5.73 1.19
C GLU A 131 -25.51 5.04 2.42
N PRO A 132 -25.19 3.74 2.33
CA PRO A 132 -24.61 3.03 3.46
C PRO A 132 -23.21 3.57 3.72
N ALA A 133 -23.10 4.43 4.74
CA ALA A 133 -21.83 4.98 5.20
C ALA A 133 -20.81 3.86 5.41
N ARG A 134 -19.59 4.06 4.89
CA ARG A 134 -18.54 3.04 4.89
C ARG A 134 -18.31 2.49 6.31
N ARG A 135 -18.60 1.21 6.49
CA ARG A 135 -18.41 0.49 7.76
C ARG A 135 -16.98 0.60 8.27
N SER A 136 -16.85 0.74 9.59
CA SER A 136 -15.57 0.71 10.30
C SER A 136 -14.84 -0.62 10.09
N LYS A 137 -13.52 -0.63 10.29
CA LYS A 137 -12.75 -1.88 10.25
C LYS A 137 -12.90 -2.62 11.59
N LEU A 138 -13.15 -3.93 11.54
CA LEU A 138 -13.26 -4.79 12.72
C LEU A 138 -11.89 -5.24 13.25
N LYS A 139 -11.81 -5.49 14.57
CA LYS A 139 -10.61 -5.99 15.27
C LYS A 139 -10.51 -7.52 15.21
N TRP A 140 -10.24 -8.07 14.02
CA TRP A 140 -10.12 -9.52 13.85
C TRP A 140 -9.05 -10.19 14.75
N PRO A 141 -9.30 -11.40 15.29
CA PRO A 141 -8.29 -12.25 15.94
C PRO A 141 -7.03 -12.43 15.09
N LYS A 142 -5.89 -12.81 15.66
CA LYS A 142 -4.68 -13.12 14.87
C LYS A 142 -4.92 -14.40 14.05
N SER A 143 -4.30 -14.52 12.87
CA SER A 143 -4.54 -15.68 11.98
C SER A 143 -4.04 -17.01 12.55
N ASN A 144 -3.22 -16.99 13.61
CA ASN A 144 -2.74 -18.18 14.31
C ASN A 144 -3.59 -18.55 15.55
N GLU A 145 -4.62 -17.76 15.89
CA GLU A 145 -5.55 -18.04 17.00
C GLU A 145 -6.67 -18.99 16.51
N ALA A 146 -6.27 -20.19 16.08
CA ALA A 146 -7.12 -21.14 15.35
C ALA A 146 -8.41 -21.53 16.10
N GLU A 147 -8.36 -21.60 17.43
CA GLU A 147 -9.53 -21.91 18.28
C GLU A 147 -10.55 -20.78 18.24
N ALA A 148 -10.11 -19.53 18.44
CA ALA A 148 -10.98 -18.35 18.37
C ALA A 148 -11.66 -18.19 16.99
N TRP A 149 -11.00 -18.62 15.91
CA TRP A 149 -11.61 -18.68 14.58
C TRP A 149 -12.60 -19.83 14.41
N ARG A 150 -12.30 -21.02 14.94
CA ARG A 150 -13.21 -22.17 14.94
C ARG A 150 -14.49 -21.85 15.69
N ASP A 151 -14.37 -21.24 16.87
CA ASP A 151 -15.49 -20.82 17.70
C ASP A 151 -16.30 -19.69 17.03
N LEU A 152 -15.65 -18.84 16.23
CA LEU A 152 -16.35 -17.82 15.44
C LEU A 152 -17.08 -18.44 14.24
N ASP A 153 -16.51 -19.42 13.55
CA ASP A 153 -17.15 -20.12 12.43
C ASP A 153 -18.42 -20.86 12.87
N LEU A 154 -18.36 -21.57 14.00
CA LEU A 154 -19.51 -22.27 14.59
C LEU A 154 -20.61 -21.31 15.08
N ASP A 155 -20.21 -20.25 15.80
CA ASP A 155 -21.12 -19.22 16.31
C ASP A 155 -21.82 -18.46 15.18
N LEU A 156 -21.07 -18.02 14.16
CA LEU A 156 -21.63 -17.38 12.98
C LEU A 156 -22.58 -18.29 12.21
N ILE A 157 -22.27 -19.58 12.03
CA ILE A 157 -23.21 -20.51 11.40
C ILE A 157 -24.51 -20.63 12.19
N LYS A 158 -24.43 -20.84 13.51
CA LYS A 158 -25.61 -20.91 14.37
C LYS A 158 -26.45 -19.63 14.31
N THR A 159 -25.81 -18.46 14.34
CA THR A 159 -26.49 -17.16 14.18
C THR A 159 -27.11 -17.01 12.79
N LEU A 160 -26.39 -17.38 11.72
CA LEU A 160 -26.89 -17.26 10.35
C LEU A 160 -28.04 -18.23 10.07
N GLU A 161 -27.98 -19.49 10.49
CA GLU A 161 -29.10 -20.43 10.40
C GLU A 161 -30.30 -19.95 11.24
N GLY A 162 -30.02 -19.39 12.43
CA GLY A 162 -31.02 -18.80 13.31
C GLY A 162 -31.71 -17.56 12.73
N SER A 163 -30.99 -16.70 12.00
CA SER A 163 -31.48 -15.38 11.55
C SER A 163 -31.84 -15.29 10.06
N LEU A 164 -31.22 -16.08 9.18
CA LEU A 164 -31.48 -16.05 7.74
C LEU A 164 -32.83 -16.72 7.43
N ARG A 165 -33.81 -15.90 7.02
CA ARG A 165 -35.13 -16.32 6.55
C ARG A 165 -35.36 -15.87 5.10
N GLY A 166 -36.39 -16.41 4.45
CA GLY A 166 -36.75 -16.08 3.07
C GLY A 166 -35.88 -16.77 2.00
N GLY A 167 -35.96 -16.24 0.78
CA GLY A 167 -35.29 -16.78 -0.40
C GLY A 167 -33.78 -16.57 -0.41
N ALA A 168 -33.07 -17.27 -1.30
CA ALA A 168 -31.60 -17.20 -1.38
C ALA A 168 -31.07 -15.77 -1.63
N GLU A 169 -31.83 -14.94 -2.36
CA GLU A 169 -31.50 -13.53 -2.57
C GLU A 169 -31.58 -12.73 -1.27
N THR A 170 -32.69 -12.80 -0.55
CA THR A 170 -32.87 -12.17 0.77
C THR A 170 -31.75 -12.58 1.73
N LYS A 171 -31.37 -13.87 1.71
CA LYS A 171 -30.27 -14.38 2.52
C LYS A 171 -28.91 -13.80 2.12
N LEU A 172 -28.62 -13.68 0.82
CA LEU A 172 -27.38 -13.04 0.34
C LEU A 172 -27.33 -11.54 0.59
N ASN A 173 -28.48 -10.87 0.62
CA ASN A 173 -28.54 -9.45 0.97
C ASN A 173 -28.30 -9.22 2.48
N LEU A 174 -28.73 -10.15 3.35
CA LEU A 174 -28.59 -10.03 4.82
C LEU A 174 -27.32 -10.64 5.41
N ILE A 175 -26.70 -11.65 4.76
CA ILE A 175 -25.56 -12.40 5.32
C ILE A 175 -24.37 -11.50 5.71
N GLY A 176 -24.04 -10.52 4.87
CA GLY A 176 -22.93 -9.59 5.15
C GLY A 176 -23.18 -8.68 6.35
N ASP A 177 -24.45 -8.38 6.63
CA ASP A 177 -24.87 -7.49 7.70
C ASP A 177 -24.90 -8.21 9.03
N ILE A 178 -25.48 -9.41 9.08
CA ILE A 178 -25.46 -10.28 10.27
C ILE A 178 -24.01 -10.58 10.67
N ILE A 179 -23.17 -11.00 9.71
CA ILE A 179 -21.74 -11.23 9.97
C ILE A 179 -21.06 -9.97 10.54
N TYR A 180 -21.30 -8.80 9.94
CA TYR A 180 -20.66 -7.57 10.40
C TYR A 180 -21.09 -7.20 11.82
N GLN A 181 -22.39 -7.22 12.15
CA GLN A 181 -22.86 -6.89 13.50
C GLN A 181 -22.37 -7.90 14.54
N THR A 182 -22.53 -9.21 14.30
CA THR A 182 -22.04 -10.24 15.23
C THR A 182 -20.53 -10.11 15.49
N CYS A 183 -19.72 -9.86 14.46
CA CYS A 183 -18.28 -9.63 14.63
C CYS A 183 -17.95 -8.27 15.27
N LYS A 184 -18.78 -7.24 15.05
CA LYS A 184 -18.65 -5.93 15.69
C LYS A 184 -18.90 -6.02 17.19
N ASP A 185 -19.94 -6.72 17.60
CA ASP A 185 -20.30 -6.85 19.02
C ASP A 185 -19.27 -7.72 19.76
N ARG A 186 -18.77 -8.78 19.10
CA ARG A 186 -17.78 -9.70 19.67
C ARG A 186 -16.35 -9.14 19.75
N PHE A 187 -15.90 -8.32 18.78
CA PHE A 187 -14.50 -7.85 18.70
C PHE A 187 -14.32 -6.33 18.76
N GLY A 188 -15.37 -5.57 18.46
CA GLY A 188 -15.34 -4.11 18.38
C GLY A 188 -14.64 -3.56 17.13
N GLU A 189 -14.80 -2.25 16.96
CA GLU A 189 -14.24 -1.52 15.83
C GLU A 189 -12.82 -0.99 16.11
N ILE A 190 -12.01 -0.86 15.05
CA ILE A 190 -10.71 -0.19 15.07
C ILE A 190 -10.96 1.32 15.07
N VAL A 191 -10.99 1.89 16.27
CA VAL A 191 -11.03 3.35 16.45
C VAL A 191 -9.80 3.99 15.79
N PRO A 192 -9.95 5.06 14.99
CA PRO A 192 -8.81 5.78 14.44
C PRO A 192 -7.93 6.30 15.57
N LYS A 193 -6.61 6.08 15.47
CA LYS A 193 -5.66 6.46 16.52
C LYS A 193 -5.70 7.99 16.71
N GLN A 194 -6.27 8.44 17.84
CA GLN A 194 -6.25 9.84 18.23
C GLN A 194 -4.81 10.39 18.16
N MET A 195 -4.67 11.66 17.76
CA MET A 195 -3.37 12.31 17.73
C MET A 195 -2.78 12.30 19.14
N THR A 196 -1.72 11.52 19.34
CA THR A 196 -1.02 11.43 20.61
C THR A 196 -0.60 12.83 21.06
N ALA A 197 -0.91 13.18 22.31
CA ALA A 197 -0.62 14.50 22.88
C ALA A 197 0.82 14.95 22.55
N SER A 198 0.98 16.24 22.24
CA SER A 198 2.27 16.77 21.82
C SER A 198 3.33 16.50 22.89
N ARG A 199 4.45 15.87 22.52
CA ARG A 199 5.53 15.53 23.46
C ARG A 199 5.89 16.73 24.33
N GLU A 200 5.97 16.52 25.64
CA GLU A 200 6.44 17.53 26.57
C GLU A 200 7.78 18.15 26.15
N LYS A 201 7.90 19.44 26.46
CA LYS A 201 9.08 20.25 26.10
C LYS A 201 10.20 19.96 27.07
N GLY A 202 11.35 19.54 26.55
CA GLY A 202 12.53 19.25 27.38
C GLY A 202 13.01 20.50 28.13
N ARG A 203 13.78 20.33 29.22
CA ARG A 203 14.31 21.44 30.05
C ARG A 203 14.88 22.60 29.21
N ARG A 204 15.71 22.29 28.22
CA ARG A 204 16.31 23.28 27.31
C ARG A 204 15.29 23.97 26.39
N GLU A 205 14.25 23.27 25.95
CA GLU A 205 13.18 23.85 25.12
C GLU A 205 12.30 24.80 25.95
N ARG A 206 12.03 24.45 27.22
CA ARG A 206 11.37 25.34 28.19
C ARG A 206 12.20 26.61 28.46
N GLU A 207 13.50 26.47 28.74
CA GLU A 207 14.41 27.61 28.95
C GLU A 207 14.52 28.52 27.70
N ILE A 208 14.58 27.94 26.49
CA ILE A 208 14.55 28.71 25.24
C ILE A 208 13.25 29.53 25.11
N LEU A 209 12.10 28.98 25.51
CA LEU A 209 10.82 29.72 25.48
C LEU A 209 10.79 30.86 26.51
N GLN A 210 11.24 30.60 27.74
CA GLN A 210 11.37 31.63 28.79
C GLN A 210 12.29 32.77 28.34
N LEU A 211 13.45 32.47 27.75
CA LEU A 211 14.35 33.49 27.21
C LEU A 211 13.77 34.24 26.01
N VAL A 212 12.95 33.59 25.17
CA VAL A 212 12.20 34.27 24.10
C VAL A 212 11.14 35.22 24.68
N GLN A 213 10.44 34.83 25.74
CA GLN A 213 9.50 35.69 26.47
C GLN A 213 10.24 36.88 27.12
N ARG A 214 11.31 36.63 27.90
CA ARG A 214 12.16 37.68 28.51
C ARG A 214 12.70 38.65 27.46
N ARG A 215 13.17 38.16 26.31
CA ARG A 215 13.61 39.02 25.19
C ARG A 215 12.48 39.86 24.58
N ARG A 216 11.25 39.32 24.50
CA ARG A 216 10.06 40.08 24.05
C ARG A 216 9.70 41.16 25.08
N GLN A 217 9.78 40.86 26.38
CA GLN A 217 9.51 41.81 27.44
C GLN A 217 10.57 42.93 27.50
N LEU A 218 11.86 42.61 27.44
CA LEU A 218 12.93 43.61 27.33
C LEU A 218 12.72 44.55 26.13
N ARG A 219 12.24 44.04 24.98
CA ARG A 219 11.87 44.87 23.81
C ARG A 219 10.64 45.75 24.05
N LYS A 220 9.69 45.34 24.91
CA LYS A 220 8.56 46.20 25.33
C LYS A 220 9.06 47.30 26.27
N ASN A 221 9.85 46.94 27.29
CA ASN A 221 10.40 47.88 28.26
C ASN A 221 11.29 48.94 27.59
N TRP A 222 12.13 48.54 26.62
CA TRP A 222 12.97 49.46 25.84
C TRP A 222 12.18 50.60 25.18
N ARG A 223 10.95 50.36 24.72
CA ARG A 223 10.11 51.38 24.08
C ARG A 223 9.60 52.44 25.07
N LYS A 224 9.60 52.13 26.37
CA LYS A 224 9.10 53.00 27.45
C LYS A 224 10.22 53.62 28.30
N ALA A 225 11.46 53.15 28.13
CA ALA A 225 12.59 53.49 28.98
C ALA A 225 13.24 54.84 28.63
N THR A 226 13.68 55.54 29.67
CA THR A 226 14.55 56.74 29.64
C THR A 226 15.98 56.39 29.20
N HIS A 227 16.85 57.39 29.02
CA HIS A 227 18.21 57.16 28.49
C HIS A 227 19.06 56.25 29.40
N ALA A 228 19.11 56.51 30.70
CA ALA A 228 19.88 55.71 31.65
C ALA A 228 19.38 54.26 31.76
N GLU A 229 18.05 54.06 31.76
CA GLU A 229 17.43 52.73 31.80
C GLU A 229 17.73 51.90 30.53
N ARG A 230 17.90 52.55 29.38
CA ARG A 230 18.28 51.86 28.13
C ARG A 230 19.66 51.22 28.22
N GLU A 231 20.62 51.85 28.89
CA GLU A 231 21.96 51.27 29.09
C GLU A 231 21.86 49.92 29.84
N GLY A 232 21.11 49.88 30.95
CA GLY A 232 20.87 48.64 31.70
C GLY A 232 20.07 47.59 30.92
N LEU A 233 19.04 48.00 30.18
CA LEU A 233 18.26 47.10 29.32
C LEU A 233 19.09 46.50 28.17
N LYS A 234 20.12 47.21 27.68
CA LYS A 234 21.05 46.74 26.64
C LYS A 234 21.89 45.57 27.15
N VAL A 235 22.46 45.69 28.35
CA VAL A 235 23.22 44.63 29.02
C VAL A 235 22.35 43.38 29.23
N LEU A 236 21.15 43.54 29.78
CA LEU A 236 20.20 42.44 29.97
C LEU A 236 19.78 41.79 28.65
N TRP A 237 19.62 42.57 27.58
CA TRP A 237 19.29 42.05 26.25
C TRP A 237 20.45 41.27 25.63
N GLU A 238 21.70 41.71 25.84
CA GLU A 238 22.89 40.97 25.42
C GLU A 238 23.06 39.65 26.17
N GLU A 239 22.85 39.63 27.50
CA GLU A 239 22.89 38.40 28.31
C GLU A 239 21.88 37.37 27.76
N VAL A 240 20.63 37.81 27.55
CA VAL A 240 19.57 36.99 26.97
C VAL A 240 19.89 36.56 25.53
N ARG A 241 20.51 37.42 24.71
CA ARG A 241 20.95 37.07 23.34
C ARG A 241 22.04 36.01 23.36
N LYS A 242 23.10 36.19 24.17
CA LYS A 242 24.23 35.26 24.32
C LYS A 242 23.75 33.90 24.82
N ARG A 243 22.93 33.87 25.88
CA ARG A 243 22.34 32.63 26.44
C ARG A 243 21.41 31.93 25.44
N LEU A 244 20.51 32.66 24.78
CA LEU A 244 19.61 32.10 23.77
C LEU A 244 20.37 31.52 22.56
N ALA A 245 21.44 32.17 22.11
CA ALA A 245 22.29 31.66 21.03
C ALA A 245 22.99 30.35 21.43
N ARG A 246 23.57 30.28 22.64
CA ARG A 246 24.20 29.07 23.21
C ARG A 246 23.22 27.90 23.27
N LEU A 247 22.04 28.09 23.84
CA LEU A 247 21.04 27.01 23.97
C LEU A 247 20.49 26.57 22.61
N ARG A 248 20.24 27.49 21.68
CA ARG A 248 19.80 27.16 20.31
C ARG A 248 20.87 26.38 19.54
N ARG A 249 22.15 26.72 19.69
CA ARG A 249 23.27 25.98 19.10
C ARG A 249 23.32 24.55 19.65
N ALA A 250 23.29 24.39 20.98
CA ALA A 250 23.28 23.08 21.63
C ALA A 250 22.08 22.21 21.22
N GLU A 251 20.89 22.80 21.10
CA GLU A 251 19.69 22.06 20.69
C GLU A 251 19.70 21.69 19.20
N ARG A 252 20.26 22.55 18.34
CA ARG A 252 20.47 22.24 16.92
C ARG A 252 21.46 21.07 16.76
N ILE A 253 22.56 21.06 17.51
CA ILE A 253 23.54 19.96 17.51
C ILE A 253 22.89 18.67 17.98
N ARG A 254 22.15 18.69 19.12
CA ARG A 254 21.40 17.52 19.63
C ARG A 254 20.44 16.97 18.57
N LYS A 255 19.59 17.82 17.99
CA LYS A 255 18.59 17.40 16.98
C LYS A 255 19.25 16.89 15.70
N ARG A 256 20.38 17.47 15.27
CA ARG A 256 21.15 16.97 14.12
C ARG A 256 21.77 15.59 14.40
N SER A 257 22.35 15.39 15.59
CA SER A 257 22.92 14.09 15.99
C SER A 257 21.84 13.01 16.07
N GLN A 258 20.72 13.31 16.73
CA GLN A 258 19.59 12.38 16.84
C GLN A 258 18.99 12.00 15.48
N ARG A 259 18.87 12.96 14.53
CA ARG A 259 18.44 12.67 13.15
C ARG A 259 19.42 11.73 12.45
N LYS A 260 20.72 12.04 12.45
CA LYS A 260 21.76 11.18 11.88
C LYS A 260 21.75 9.76 12.46
N GLN A 261 21.60 9.62 13.78
CA GLN A 261 21.55 8.32 14.44
C GLN A 261 20.28 7.54 14.03
N LYS A 262 19.13 8.22 13.93
CA LYS A 262 17.88 7.61 13.46
C LYS A 262 17.95 7.20 11.99
N GLU A 263 18.52 8.03 11.12
CA GLU A 263 18.74 7.74 9.69
C GLU A 263 19.66 6.52 9.53
N ARG A 264 20.79 6.48 10.24
CA ARG A 264 21.68 5.31 10.29
C ARG A 264 20.95 4.06 10.78
N ALA A 265 20.22 4.14 11.90
CA ALA A 265 19.48 3.00 12.44
C ALA A 265 18.39 2.50 11.47
N ASN A 266 17.69 3.41 10.77
CA ASN A 266 16.72 3.05 9.74
C ASN A 266 17.40 2.35 8.55
N PHE A 267 18.54 2.87 8.07
CA PHE A 267 19.31 2.27 6.99
C PHE A 267 19.81 0.86 7.35
N PHE A 268 20.42 0.69 8.52
CA PHE A 268 20.91 -0.64 8.95
C PHE A 268 19.78 -1.63 9.28
N LYS A 269 18.57 -1.15 9.62
CA LYS A 269 17.40 -2.01 9.84
C LYS A 269 16.85 -2.58 8.53
N ASP A 270 16.79 -1.77 7.47
CA ASP A 270 16.31 -2.19 6.15
C ASP A 270 16.87 -1.23 5.07
N PRO A 271 18.02 -1.57 4.44
CA PRO A 271 18.67 -0.70 3.46
C PRO A 271 17.81 -0.45 2.22
N PHE A 272 17.03 -1.44 1.79
CA PHE A 272 16.19 -1.35 0.59
C PHE A 272 14.98 -0.46 0.83
N LYS A 273 14.31 -0.59 1.97
CA LYS A 273 13.22 0.30 2.37
C LYS A 273 13.70 1.72 2.60
N TYR A 274 14.88 1.90 3.18
CA TYR A 274 15.48 3.22 3.33
C TYR A 274 15.78 3.87 1.97
N ALA A 275 16.39 3.13 1.04
CA ALA A 275 16.67 3.60 -0.32
C ALA A 275 15.39 3.96 -1.08
N ARG A 276 14.35 3.11 -1.01
CA ARG A 276 13.03 3.44 -1.58
C ARG A 276 12.45 4.70 -0.96
N GLN A 277 12.46 4.85 0.36
CA GLN A 277 11.95 6.06 1.02
C GLN A 277 12.71 7.35 0.64
N LEU A 278 13.98 7.23 0.20
CA LEU A 278 14.81 8.35 -0.24
C LEU A 278 14.62 8.71 -1.72
N LEU A 279 14.37 7.71 -2.57
CA LEU A 279 14.37 7.84 -4.03
C LEU A 279 12.98 7.78 -4.67
N GLU A 280 12.00 7.14 -4.03
CA GLU A 280 10.62 7.09 -4.51
C GLU A 280 9.85 8.33 -4.07
N GLU A 281 9.17 8.95 -5.02
CA GLU A 281 8.20 10.01 -4.75
C GLU A 281 7.01 9.47 -3.94
N LYS A 282 6.39 10.34 -3.14
CA LYS A 282 5.28 9.96 -2.27
C LYS A 282 4.00 9.74 -3.08
N LYS A 283 3.73 8.49 -3.42
CA LYS A 283 2.51 8.04 -4.11
C LYS A 283 1.29 7.99 -3.18
N SER A 284 1.00 9.10 -2.49
CA SER A 284 -0.11 9.19 -1.54
C SER A 284 -0.55 10.65 -1.38
N GLY A 285 -1.61 11.04 -2.07
CA GLY A 285 -2.25 12.35 -1.88
C GLY A 285 -3.65 12.29 -1.33
N LYS A 286 -4.17 13.49 -1.07
CA LYS A 286 -5.59 13.75 -0.85
C LYS A 286 -6.09 14.49 -2.09
N LEU A 287 -7.18 14.02 -2.69
CA LEU A 287 -7.84 14.74 -3.78
C LEU A 287 -8.52 15.98 -3.20
N GLU A 288 -8.13 17.18 -3.66
CA GLU A 288 -8.75 18.45 -3.25
C GLU A 288 -9.91 18.83 -4.18
N THR A 289 -10.81 17.88 -4.46
CA THR A 289 -11.99 18.06 -5.32
C THR A 289 -13.27 17.76 -4.54
N THR A 290 -14.39 18.42 -4.89
CA THR A 290 -15.70 18.10 -4.31
C THR A 290 -16.24 16.78 -4.86
N ARG A 291 -17.23 16.21 -4.18
CA ARG A 291 -17.80 14.91 -4.55
C ARG A 291 -18.55 14.99 -5.88
N GLU A 292 -19.29 16.07 -6.07
CA GLU A 292 -20.21 16.31 -7.18
C GLU A 292 -19.42 16.48 -8.49
N LYS A 293 -18.32 17.25 -8.48
CA LYS A 293 -17.41 17.39 -9.63
C LYS A 293 -16.77 16.05 -10.02
N LEU A 294 -16.53 15.16 -9.06
CA LEU A 294 -15.95 13.84 -9.28
C LEU A 294 -16.98 12.86 -9.88
N GLU A 295 -18.20 12.84 -9.34
CA GLU A 295 -19.30 12.03 -9.87
C GLU A 295 -19.72 12.47 -11.27
N GLN A 296 -19.78 13.79 -11.52
CA GLN A 296 -20.02 14.34 -12.86
C GLN A 296 -18.94 13.89 -13.85
N HIS A 297 -17.65 14.03 -13.50
CA HIS A 297 -16.57 13.58 -14.38
C HIS A 297 -16.63 12.07 -14.69
N VAL A 298 -16.93 11.23 -13.70
CA VAL A 298 -17.14 9.79 -13.91
C VAL A 298 -18.32 9.54 -14.84
N LYS A 299 -19.44 10.25 -14.65
CA LYS A 299 -20.62 10.14 -15.52
C LYS A 299 -20.26 10.53 -16.95
N GLU A 300 -19.56 11.64 -17.16
CA GLU A 300 -19.15 12.10 -18.49
C GLU A 300 -18.16 11.15 -19.19
N GLN A 301 -17.23 10.53 -18.46
CA GLN A 301 -16.22 9.63 -19.03
C GLN A 301 -16.75 8.21 -19.31
N TYR A 302 -17.70 7.71 -18.53
CA TYR A 302 -18.15 6.31 -18.57
C TYR A 302 -19.63 6.13 -18.97
N SER A 303 -20.36 7.20 -19.27
CA SER A 303 -21.70 7.09 -19.87
C SER A 303 -21.60 7.00 -21.39
N ASP A 304 -22.14 5.91 -21.94
CA ASP A 304 -22.36 5.77 -23.37
C ASP A 304 -23.89 5.84 -23.67
N PRO A 305 -24.37 6.90 -24.34
CA PRO A 305 -25.76 7.00 -24.78
C PRO A 305 -26.15 5.92 -25.81
N GLN A 306 -25.18 5.42 -26.59
CA GLN A 306 -25.37 4.41 -27.63
C GLN A 306 -24.99 3.01 -27.16
N ARG A 307 -24.85 2.76 -25.84
CA ARG A 307 -24.46 1.46 -25.26
C ARG A 307 -25.31 0.25 -25.70
N SER A 308 -26.54 0.50 -26.16
CA SER A 308 -27.49 -0.50 -26.65
C SER A 308 -27.41 -0.72 -28.17
N VAL A 309 -26.69 0.14 -28.90
CA VAL A 309 -26.45 0.03 -30.34
C VAL A 309 -25.25 -0.90 -30.54
N PRO A 310 -25.40 -2.06 -31.22
CA PRO A 310 -24.27 -2.93 -31.51
C PRO A 310 -23.22 -2.20 -32.33
N LEU A 311 -21.96 -2.26 -31.89
CA LEU A 311 -20.84 -1.76 -32.69
C LEU A 311 -20.74 -2.57 -33.99
N GLY A 312 -20.68 -1.86 -35.13
CA GLY A 312 -20.48 -2.50 -36.43
C GLY A 312 -19.17 -3.27 -36.50
N THR A 313 -19.12 -4.32 -37.33
CA THR A 313 -17.87 -5.05 -37.56
C THR A 313 -16.85 -4.11 -38.21
N PRO A 314 -15.64 -3.91 -37.65
CA PRO A 314 -14.68 -2.92 -38.14
C PRO A 314 -14.10 -3.19 -39.55
N GLY A 315 -14.49 -4.28 -40.22
CA GLY A 315 -14.12 -4.60 -41.61
C GLY A 315 -12.68 -5.09 -41.82
N TYR A 316 -11.71 -4.48 -41.13
CA TYR A 316 -10.28 -4.84 -41.22
C TYR A 316 -9.85 -5.94 -40.24
N VAL A 317 -10.72 -6.36 -39.30
CA VAL A 317 -10.44 -7.42 -38.33
C VAL A 317 -11.06 -8.73 -38.81
N PRO A 318 -10.27 -9.78 -39.13
CA PRO A 318 -10.80 -11.10 -39.42
C PRO A 318 -11.63 -11.63 -38.25
N GLN A 319 -12.81 -12.19 -38.52
CA GLN A 319 -13.56 -12.86 -37.47
C GLN A 319 -12.79 -14.11 -37.01
N PRO A 320 -12.60 -14.32 -35.69
CA PRO A 320 -11.99 -15.54 -35.20
C PRO A 320 -12.86 -16.75 -35.54
N ALA A 321 -12.23 -17.91 -35.75
CA ALA A 321 -12.95 -19.16 -35.89
C ALA A 321 -13.82 -19.43 -34.64
N LYS A 322 -14.94 -20.14 -34.83
CA LYS A 322 -15.82 -20.53 -33.71
C LYS A 322 -15.02 -21.33 -32.67
N PRO A 323 -15.23 -21.10 -31.35
CA PRO A 323 -14.55 -21.85 -30.31
C PRO A 323 -14.78 -23.36 -30.46
N THR A 324 -13.72 -24.16 -30.36
CA THR A 324 -13.79 -25.63 -30.42
C THR A 324 -14.28 -26.25 -29.10
N ALA A 325 -14.19 -25.50 -27.99
CA ALA A 325 -14.65 -25.91 -26.67
C ALA A 325 -15.81 -25.00 -26.24
N GLU A 326 -16.87 -25.61 -25.71
CA GLU A 326 -18.01 -24.88 -25.16
C GLU A 326 -17.65 -24.15 -23.86
N PHE A 327 -18.37 -23.06 -23.58
CA PHE A 327 -18.17 -22.31 -22.35
C PHE A 327 -18.87 -23.01 -21.18
N ASN A 328 -18.13 -23.28 -20.10
CA ASN A 328 -18.69 -23.92 -18.92
C ASN A 328 -19.66 -22.99 -18.17
N ILE A 329 -20.97 -23.23 -18.33
CA ILE A 329 -22.07 -22.50 -17.67
C ILE A 329 -22.47 -23.09 -16.30
N MET A 330 -21.76 -24.11 -15.80
CA MET A 330 -22.07 -24.72 -14.51
C MET A 330 -21.81 -23.76 -13.33
N PRO A 331 -22.59 -23.87 -12.24
CA PRO A 331 -22.36 -23.06 -11.06
C PRO A 331 -20.97 -23.31 -10.45
N PRO A 332 -20.35 -22.30 -9.82
CA PRO A 332 -18.97 -22.39 -9.33
C PRO A 332 -18.79 -23.52 -8.31
N LYS A 333 -17.67 -24.23 -8.39
CA LYS A 333 -17.29 -25.30 -7.47
C LYS A 333 -16.76 -24.72 -6.15
N LEU A 334 -16.96 -25.43 -5.04
CA LEU A 334 -16.45 -24.99 -3.73
C LEU A 334 -14.92 -24.85 -3.74
N SER A 335 -14.22 -25.70 -4.47
CA SER A 335 -12.77 -25.65 -4.66
C SER A 335 -12.31 -24.37 -5.39
N GLU A 336 -13.05 -23.93 -6.41
CA GLU A 336 -12.78 -22.68 -7.13
C GLU A 336 -12.97 -21.46 -6.22
N VAL A 337 -14.08 -21.41 -5.48
CA VAL A 337 -14.35 -20.35 -4.50
C VAL A 337 -13.28 -20.30 -3.41
N ARG A 338 -12.91 -21.46 -2.83
CA ARG A 338 -11.81 -21.56 -1.85
C ARG A 338 -10.48 -21.09 -2.45
N GLN A 339 -10.17 -21.45 -3.70
CA GLN A 339 -8.93 -21.01 -4.35
C GLN A 339 -8.90 -19.50 -4.58
N VAL A 340 -10.01 -18.87 -4.97
CA VAL A 340 -10.13 -17.41 -5.13
C VAL A 340 -9.96 -16.71 -3.78
N VAL A 341 -10.64 -17.19 -2.74
CA VAL A 341 -10.50 -16.67 -1.37
C VAL A 341 -9.06 -16.78 -0.88
N GLU A 342 -8.39 -17.91 -1.12
CA GLU A 342 -7.01 -18.10 -0.65
C GLU A 342 -5.99 -17.25 -1.42
N LYS A 343 -6.19 -17.05 -2.73
CA LYS A 343 -5.38 -16.09 -3.53
C LYS A 343 -5.55 -14.64 -3.06
N ALA A 344 -6.70 -14.27 -2.47
CA ALA A 344 -6.94 -12.92 -1.98
C ALA A 344 -6.07 -12.58 -0.74
N ARG A 345 -5.56 -11.35 -0.68
CA ARG A 345 -4.81 -10.88 0.49
C ARG A 345 -5.74 -10.68 1.68
N SER A 346 -5.44 -11.30 2.82
CA SER A 346 -6.22 -11.16 4.06
C SER A 346 -6.26 -9.72 4.61
N SER A 347 -5.33 -8.85 4.16
CA SER A 347 -5.26 -7.42 4.48
C SER A 347 -5.96 -6.50 3.47
N SER A 348 -6.64 -7.05 2.46
CA SER A 348 -7.43 -6.27 1.51
C SER A 348 -8.50 -5.46 2.22
N ALA A 349 -8.85 -4.30 1.66
CA ALA A 349 -9.96 -3.51 2.19
C ALA A 349 -11.29 -4.30 2.06
N PRO A 350 -12.18 -4.23 3.06
CA PRO A 350 -13.51 -4.82 2.93
C PRO A 350 -14.35 -4.07 1.88
N GLY A 351 -15.34 -4.77 1.33
CA GLY A 351 -16.40 -4.18 0.50
C GLY A 351 -17.43 -3.39 1.32
N PRO A 352 -18.58 -3.04 0.72
CA PRO A 352 -19.65 -2.27 1.38
C PRO A 352 -20.14 -2.91 2.69
N ASN A 353 -20.23 -4.24 2.72
CA ASN A 353 -20.63 -5.02 3.89
C ASN A 353 -19.65 -4.97 5.09
N GLY A 354 -18.45 -4.40 4.93
CA GLY A 354 -17.45 -4.30 6.02
C GLY A 354 -16.69 -5.60 6.32
N VAL A 355 -17.00 -6.70 5.64
CA VAL A 355 -16.38 -8.02 5.86
C VAL A 355 -15.10 -8.16 5.01
N THR A 356 -14.05 -8.73 5.60
CA THR A 356 -12.75 -8.94 4.90
C THR A 356 -12.55 -10.41 4.54
N TYR A 357 -11.76 -10.67 3.50
CA TYR A 357 -11.31 -12.03 3.13
C TYR A 357 -10.68 -12.82 4.28
N LYS A 358 -10.17 -12.14 5.33
CA LYS A 358 -9.66 -12.80 6.53
C LYS A 358 -10.70 -13.69 7.21
N LEU A 359 -11.99 -13.31 7.19
CA LEU A 359 -13.06 -14.15 7.74
C LEU A 359 -13.17 -15.45 6.93
N TYR A 360 -13.44 -15.35 5.62
CA TYR A 360 -13.67 -16.50 4.75
C TYR A 360 -12.48 -17.47 4.64
N LYS A 361 -11.25 -17.01 4.95
CA LYS A 361 -10.06 -17.87 5.06
C LYS A 361 -10.01 -18.72 6.34
N ASN A 362 -10.57 -18.24 7.44
CA ASN A 362 -10.47 -18.89 8.76
C ASN A 362 -11.81 -19.49 9.22
N CYS A 363 -12.91 -19.15 8.55
CA CYS A 363 -14.27 -19.62 8.81
C CYS A 363 -14.78 -20.43 7.60
N PRO A 364 -14.36 -21.71 7.43
CA PRO A 364 -14.69 -22.53 6.27
C PRO A 364 -16.19 -22.83 6.15
N LYS A 365 -16.92 -23.02 7.26
CA LYS A 365 -18.36 -23.31 7.20
C LYS A 365 -19.14 -22.08 6.72
N VAL A 366 -18.79 -20.87 7.21
CA VAL A 366 -19.38 -19.61 6.71
C VAL A 366 -19.14 -19.44 5.21
N LEU A 367 -17.98 -19.87 4.70
CA LEU A 367 -17.68 -19.86 3.26
C LEU A 367 -18.52 -20.90 2.48
N GLU A 368 -18.75 -22.09 3.05
CA GLU A 368 -19.63 -23.12 2.47
C GLU A 368 -21.09 -22.67 2.40
N LEU A 369 -21.61 -22.04 3.45
CA LEU A 369 -22.94 -21.45 3.47
C LEU A 369 -23.09 -20.38 2.37
N LEU A 370 -22.11 -19.48 2.23
CA LEU A 370 -22.08 -18.49 1.16
C LEU A 370 -22.08 -19.16 -0.22
N TRP A 371 -21.26 -20.17 -0.44
CA TRP A 371 -21.21 -20.94 -1.69
C TRP A 371 -22.53 -21.65 -2.02
N CYS A 372 -23.20 -22.26 -1.03
CA CYS A 372 -24.53 -22.87 -1.20
C CYS A 372 -25.58 -21.84 -1.65
N LEU A 373 -25.54 -20.63 -1.10
CA LEU A 373 -26.40 -19.53 -1.53
C LEU A 373 -26.05 -19.06 -2.95
N MET A 374 -24.76 -18.91 -3.29
CA MET A 374 -24.30 -18.58 -4.64
C MET A 374 -24.79 -19.59 -5.69
N ARG A 375 -24.70 -20.89 -5.41
CA ARG A 375 -25.21 -21.95 -6.30
C ARG A 375 -26.73 -21.84 -6.50
N THR A 376 -27.47 -21.50 -5.44
CA THR A 376 -28.93 -21.36 -5.52
C THR A 376 -29.33 -20.17 -6.39
N VAL A 377 -28.68 -19.01 -6.25
CA VAL A 377 -29.02 -17.84 -7.10
C VAL A 377 -28.52 -18.00 -8.54
N TRP A 378 -27.38 -18.69 -8.76
CA TRP A 378 -26.93 -19.06 -10.11
C TRP A 378 -27.97 -19.92 -10.84
N LYS A 379 -28.43 -21.01 -10.21
CA LYS A 379 -29.47 -21.89 -10.78
C LYS A 379 -30.79 -21.15 -11.07
N LYS A 380 -31.11 -20.12 -10.28
CA LYS A 380 -32.33 -19.32 -10.44
C LYS A 380 -32.16 -18.09 -11.34
N GLN A 381 -30.95 -17.83 -11.86
CA GLN A 381 -30.61 -16.62 -12.61
C GLN A 381 -30.95 -15.31 -11.87
N ILE A 382 -30.83 -15.30 -10.53
CA ILE A 382 -31.09 -14.13 -9.70
C ILE A 382 -29.78 -13.40 -9.40
N ILE A 383 -29.77 -12.07 -9.53
CA ILE A 383 -28.63 -11.21 -9.16
C ILE A 383 -29.01 -10.43 -7.88
N PRO A 384 -28.50 -10.80 -6.69
CA PRO A 384 -28.79 -10.09 -5.44
C PRO A 384 -28.48 -8.59 -5.52
N SER A 385 -29.37 -7.76 -4.97
CA SER A 385 -29.20 -6.30 -4.97
C SER A 385 -27.88 -5.84 -4.34
N GLU A 386 -27.36 -6.53 -3.32
CA GLU A 386 -26.02 -6.25 -2.77
C GLU A 386 -24.89 -6.36 -3.80
N TRP A 387 -25.02 -7.27 -4.78
CA TRP A 387 -23.99 -7.48 -5.81
C TRP A 387 -24.09 -6.48 -6.97
N GLN A 388 -25.23 -5.80 -7.09
CA GLN A 388 -25.45 -4.74 -8.08
C GLN A 388 -24.84 -3.39 -7.66
N ARG A 389 -24.35 -3.27 -6.41
CA ARG A 389 -23.81 -2.04 -5.84
C ARG A 389 -22.28 -2.06 -5.75
N ALA A 390 -21.65 -0.98 -6.18
CA ALA A 390 -20.21 -0.78 -6.07
C ALA A 390 -19.90 0.50 -5.27
N VAL A 391 -18.79 0.49 -4.52
CA VAL A 391 -18.26 1.69 -3.84
C VAL A 391 -16.94 2.06 -4.49
N ALA A 392 -16.92 3.18 -5.21
CA ALA A 392 -15.70 3.74 -5.77
C ALA A 392 -14.85 4.42 -4.68
N VAL A 393 -13.54 4.17 -4.69
CA VAL A 393 -12.57 4.85 -3.81
C VAL A 393 -11.45 5.40 -4.67
N PHE A 394 -11.43 6.72 -4.83
CA PHE A 394 -10.41 7.42 -5.61
C PHE A 394 -9.10 7.50 -4.81
N ILE A 395 -8.02 7.04 -5.42
CA ILE A 395 -6.69 7.00 -4.80
C ILE A 395 -5.74 7.85 -5.65
N PRO A 396 -5.43 9.08 -5.24
CA PRO A 396 -4.49 9.94 -5.96
C PRO A 396 -3.10 9.30 -6.06
N LYS A 397 -2.56 9.28 -7.29
CA LYS A 397 -1.20 8.81 -7.55
C LYS A 397 -0.14 9.78 -7.03
N GLU A 398 -0.48 11.05 -6.86
CA GLU A 398 0.43 12.14 -6.48
C GLU A 398 -0.01 12.81 -5.17
N THR A 399 0.95 13.40 -4.45
CA THR A 399 0.73 13.94 -3.08
C THR A 399 -0.32 15.06 -3.00
N ASN A 400 -0.45 15.88 -4.05
CA ASN A 400 -1.21 17.14 -4.04
C ASN A 400 -2.15 17.27 -5.25
N SER A 401 -2.79 16.18 -5.70
CA SER A 401 -3.76 16.23 -6.81
C SER A 401 -4.96 17.11 -6.43
N LYS A 402 -5.12 18.23 -7.13
CA LYS A 402 -6.25 19.17 -6.93
C LYS A 402 -7.39 18.96 -7.92
N ASP A 403 -7.02 18.56 -9.13
CA ASP A 403 -7.93 18.27 -10.22
C ASP A 403 -7.90 16.78 -10.59
N ILE A 404 -8.87 16.38 -11.41
CA ILE A 404 -9.14 14.98 -11.79
C ILE A 404 -8.40 14.60 -13.09
N SER A 405 -7.73 15.58 -13.74
CA SER A 405 -6.99 15.48 -15.00
C SER A 405 -5.86 14.45 -15.03
#